data_AF-A0A087HLN7-F1
#
_entry.id   AF-A0A087HLN7-F1
#
_cell.length_a   1.000
_cell.length_b   1.000
_cell.length_c   1.000
_cell.angle_alpha   90.00
_cell.angle_beta   90.00
_cell.angle_gamma   90.00
#
_symmetry.space_group_name_H-M   'P 1'
#
loop_
_entity.id
_entity.type
_entity.pdbx_description
1 polymer ?
#
loop_
_entity_poly.entity_id
_entity_poly.type
_entity_poly.pdbx_seq_one_letter_code
_entity_poly.pdbx_strand_id
1 'polypeptide(L)'
;MKKEEVKVEIEDDTVLKISGERQVEKEDNKDTWHRVERSSGQFSRKFRLPENNVKMDQVKASMEDGVLTVETKKKTQVKSIHISA
;
A
#
# COMPACT_ATOMS: atom_id res chain seq x y z
N MET A 1 13.51 5.09 3.19
CA MET A 1 12.08 5.39 3.29
C MET A 1 11.59 4.81 4.59
N LYS A 2 11.11 5.67 5.48
CA LYS A 2 10.63 5.26 6.81
C LYS A 2 9.12 5.04 6.78
N LYS A 3 8.58 4.38 7.81
CA LYS A 3 7.14 4.06 7.89
C LYS A 3 6.28 5.32 7.87
N GLU A 4 6.78 6.40 8.44
CA GLU A 4 6.08 7.67 8.58
C GLU A 4 5.94 8.42 7.24
N GLU A 5 6.76 8.05 6.24
CA GLU A 5 6.78 8.66 4.90
C GLU A 5 5.78 8.01 3.94
N VAL A 6 5.02 7.00 4.41
CA VAL A 6 4.07 6.23 3.61
C VAL A 6 2.67 6.32 4.21
N LYS A 7 1.70 6.68 3.37
CA LYS A 7 0.28 6.76 3.69
C LYS A 7 -0.49 5.65 2.96
N VAL A 8 -1.35 4.97 3.69
CA VAL A 8 -2.26 3.94 3.16
C VAL A 8 -3.69 4.36 3.48
N GLU A 9 -4.53 4.51 2.46
CA GLU A 9 -5.90 4.99 2.56
C GLU A 9 -6.85 4.08 1.78
N ILE A 10 -8.13 4.08 2.16
CA ILE A 10 -9.20 3.47 1.38
C ILE A 10 -10.13 4.59 0.92
N GLU A 11 -10.26 4.75 -0.40
CA GLU A 11 -11.18 5.68 -1.04
C GLU A 11 -12.44 4.92 -1.52
N ASP A 12 -13.61 5.54 -1.38
CA ASP A 12 -14.90 5.04 -1.88
C ASP A 12 -15.20 3.56 -1.55
N ASP A 13 -14.77 3.11 -0.37
CA ASP A 13 -14.90 1.73 0.14
C ASP A 13 -14.39 0.62 -0.79
N THR A 14 -13.64 0.95 -1.84
CA THR A 14 -13.27 -0.01 -2.90
C THR A 14 -11.87 0.23 -3.47
N VAL A 15 -11.22 1.36 -3.18
CA VAL A 15 -9.92 1.70 -3.75
C VAL A 15 -8.88 1.81 -2.65
N LEU A 16 -7.91 0.88 -2.63
CA LEU A 16 -6.72 0.99 -1.80
C LEU A 16 -5.74 1.94 -2.47
N LYS A 17 -5.39 3.03 -1.78
CA LYS A 17 -4.41 4.00 -2.23
C LYS A 17 -3.18 3.97 -1.32
N ILE A 18 -2.02 3.90 -1.96
CA ILE A 18 -0.71 3.95 -1.33
C ILE A 18 0.01 5.16 -1.90
N SER A 19 0.37 6.12 -1.05
CA SER A 19 1.12 7.30 -1.46
C SER A 19 2.25 7.59 -0.47
N GLY A 20 3.25 8.32 -0.93
CA GLY A 20 4.35 8.74 -0.09
C GLY A 20 5.37 9.56 -0.87
N GLU A 21 6.43 9.96 -0.19
CA GLU A 21 7.52 10.69 -0.80
C GLU A 21 8.84 10.08 -0.37
N ARG A 22 9.68 9.77 -1.37
CA ARG A 22 11.04 9.35 -1.12
C ARG A 22 11.96 10.55 -1.30
N GLN A 23 12.49 11.07 -0.19
CA GLN A 23 13.50 12.11 -0.22
C GLN A 23 14.87 11.53 -0.58
N VAL A 24 15.69 12.32 -1.28
CA VAL A 24 17.13 12.06 -1.38
C VAL A 24 17.72 12.45 -0.03
N GLU A 25 18.56 11.59 0.56
CA GLU A 25 19.35 11.99 1.72
C GLU A 25 20.21 13.19 1.30
N LYS A 26 20.05 14.32 1.99
CA LYS A 26 20.88 15.50 1.75
C LYS A 26 22.31 15.16 2.13
N GLU A 27 23.13 14.79 1.15
CA GLU A 27 24.57 14.79 1.32
C GLU A 27 25.12 16.19 1.04
N ASP A 28 26.13 16.53 1.82
CA ASP A 28 26.72 17.85 1.95
C ASP A 28 27.13 18.40 0.56
N ASN A 29 27.01 19.72 0.35
CA ASN A 29 27.31 20.39 -0.93
C ASN A 29 28.79 20.29 -1.39
N LYS A 30 29.59 19.41 -0.76
CA LYS A 30 31.01 19.15 -1.04
C LYS A 30 31.25 17.83 -1.79
N ASP A 31 30.27 16.94 -1.88
CA ASP A 31 30.44 15.64 -2.52
C ASP A 31 30.10 15.68 -4.01
N THR A 32 31.04 15.24 -4.85
CA THR A 32 30.86 15.17 -6.31
C THR A 32 30.34 13.79 -6.70
N TRP A 33 29.13 13.76 -7.25
CA TRP A 33 28.51 12.52 -7.72
C TRP A 33 29.05 12.12 -9.09
N HIS A 34 29.67 10.94 -9.19
CA HIS A 34 30.02 10.36 -10.50
C HIS A 34 28.79 9.80 -11.23
N ARG A 35 27.78 9.32 -10.48
CA ARG A 35 26.55 8.74 -11.05
C ARG A 35 25.43 8.66 -10.00
N VAL A 36 24.20 8.93 -10.43
CA VAL A 36 22.97 8.78 -9.63
C VAL A 36 21.98 7.92 -10.42
N GLU A 37 21.58 6.77 -9.87
CA GLU A 37 20.67 5.83 -10.53
C GLU A 37 19.31 5.69 -9.84
N ARG A 38 19.26 6.00 -8.53
CA ARG A 38 18.04 5.84 -7.73
C ARG A 38 17.19 7.10 -7.85
N SER A 39 15.93 6.92 -8.27
CA SER A 39 14.97 8.02 -8.32
C SER A 39 14.46 8.38 -6.92
N SER A 40 14.12 9.66 -6.78
CA SER A 40 13.46 10.26 -5.62
C SER A 40 12.22 11.02 -6.07
N GLY A 41 11.35 11.34 -5.11
CA GLY A 41 10.15 12.11 -5.33
C GLY A 41 8.89 11.42 -4.80
N GLN A 42 7.75 12.02 -5.14
CA GLN A 42 6.45 11.55 -4.71
C GLN A 42 5.99 10.36 -5.54
N PHE A 43 5.27 9.44 -4.89
CA PHE A 43 4.64 8.29 -5.53
C PHE A 43 3.20 8.14 -5.09
N SER A 44 2.37 7.60 -5.98
CA SER A 44 0.99 7.27 -5.72
C SER A 44 0.60 6.04 -6.56
N ARG A 45 0.02 5.03 -5.91
CA ARG A 45 -0.50 3.83 -6.53
C ARG A 45 -1.90 3.54 -5.99
N LYS A 46 -2.81 3.18 -6.88
CA LYS A 46 -4.19 2.83 -6.54
C LYS A 46 -4.49 1.42 -7.02
N PHE A 47 -5.19 0.65 -6.18
CA PHE A 47 -5.62 -0.71 -6.46
C PHE A 47 -7.12 -0.80 -6.19
N ARG A 48 -7.90 -1.23 -7.18
CA ARG A 48 -9.32 -1.52 -6.97
C ARG A 48 -9.44 -2.87 -6.27
N LEU A 49 -10.06 -2.88 -5.10
CA LEU A 49 -10.35 -4.06 -4.32
C LEU A 49 -11.65 -4.73 -4.82
N PRO A 50 -11.77 -6.06 -4.71
CA PRO A 50 -13.00 -6.74 -5.12
C PRO A 50 -14.20 -6.35 -4.24
N GLU A 51 -15.29 -5.90 -4.87
CA GLU A 51 -16.45 -5.25 -4.24
C GLU A 51 -17.14 -6.12 -3.16
N ASN A 52 -17.17 -7.45 -3.33
CA ASN A 52 -17.97 -8.33 -2.47
C ASN A 52 -17.16 -8.97 -1.34
N ASN A 53 -15.85 -8.71 -1.28
CA ASN A 53 -14.95 -9.65 -0.64
C ASN A 53 -13.93 -9.01 0.29
N VAL A 54 -13.95 -7.73 0.66
CA VAL A 54 -12.96 -7.20 1.61
C VAL A 54 -13.60 -6.68 2.90
N LYS A 55 -13.07 -7.12 4.05
CA LYS A 55 -13.37 -6.57 5.37
C LYS A 55 -12.47 -5.36 5.63
N MET A 56 -12.97 -4.16 5.31
CA MET A 56 -12.21 -2.91 5.43
C MET A 56 -11.78 -2.59 6.87
N ASP A 57 -12.55 -3.08 7.85
CA ASP A 57 -12.25 -3.02 9.29
C ASP A 57 -11.02 -3.85 9.70
N GLN A 58 -10.53 -4.75 8.83
CA GLN A 58 -9.43 -5.68 9.14
C GLN A 58 -8.22 -5.50 8.23
N VAL A 59 -8.04 -4.31 7.65
CA VAL A 59 -6.84 -4.00 6.88
C VAL A 59 -5.66 -3.83 7.83
N LYS A 60 -4.59 -4.58 7.58
CA LYS A 60 -3.33 -4.47 8.32
C LYS A 60 -2.23 -4.01 7.36
N ALA A 61 -1.36 -3.15 7.86
CA ALA A 61 -0.18 -2.70 7.12
C ALA A 61 1.08 -2.83 8.00
N SER A 62 2.13 -3.41 7.43
CA SER A 62 3.45 -3.51 8.05
C SER A 62 4.53 -3.09 7.06
N MET A 63 5.64 -2.58 7.58
CA MET A 63 6.79 -2.21 6.78
C MET A 63 8.03 -2.82 7.40
N GLU A 64 8.76 -3.61 6.61
CA GLU A 64 9.96 -4.33 7.02
C GLU A 64 10.97 -4.28 5.86
N ASP A 65 12.23 -3.93 6.15
CA ASP A 65 13.32 -3.83 5.16
C ASP A 65 12.99 -3.03 3.88
N GLY A 66 12.20 -1.96 4.03
CA GLY A 66 11.79 -1.10 2.92
C GLY A 66 10.62 -1.63 2.08
N VAL A 67 10.00 -2.76 2.47
CA VAL A 67 8.85 -3.36 1.81
C VAL A 67 7.58 -3.09 2.63
N LEU A 68 6.60 -2.42 2.01
CA LEU A 68 5.27 -2.29 2.58
C LEU A 68 4.42 -3.52 2.22
N THR A 69 3.90 -4.19 3.24
CA THR A 69 2.92 -5.27 3.09
C THR A 69 1.56 -4.79 3.57
N VAL A 70 0.54 -4.91 2.72
CA VAL A 70 -0.86 -4.60 3.06
C VAL A 70 -1.67 -5.88 2.96
N GLU A 71 -2.21 -6.34 4.09
CA GLU A 71 -3.03 -7.54 4.19
C GLU A 71 -4.50 -7.16 4.34
N THR A 72 -5.36 -7.80 3.55
CA THR A 72 -6.81 -7.63 3.63
C THR A 72 -7.48 -9.00 3.68
N LYS A 73 -8.49 -9.15 4.55
CA LYS A 73 -9.21 -10.43 4.67
C LYS A 73 -10.37 -10.50 3.69
N LYS A 74 -10.49 -11.68 3.07
CA LYS A 74 -11.63 -11.97 2.23
C LYS A 74 -12.90 -12.14 3.08
N LYS A 75 -14.03 -11.55 2.69
CA LYS A 75 -15.35 -11.90 3.26
C LYS A 75 -15.68 -13.34 2.88
N THR A 76 -16.01 -14.17 3.86
CA THR A 76 -16.45 -15.55 3.64
C THR A 76 -17.81 -15.53 2.95
N GLN A 77 -17.90 -16.00 1.71
CA GLN A 77 -19.19 -16.22 1.06
C GLN A 77 -19.79 -17.51 1.62
N VAL A 78 -20.81 -17.40 2.46
CA VAL A 78 -21.65 -18.55 2.83
C VAL A 78 -22.51 -18.86 1.62
N LYS A 79 -22.13 -19.86 0.81
CA LYS A 79 -23.01 -20.41 -0.23
C LYS A 79 -24.09 -21.22 0.48
N SER A 80 -25.33 -20.71 0.47
CA SER A 80 -26.49 -21.50 0.90
C SER A 80 -26.69 -22.67 -0.08
N ILE A 81 -26.83 -23.87 0.46
CA ILE A 81 -27.20 -25.06 -0.31
C ILE A 81 -28.72 -25.20 -0.17
N HIS A 82 -29.44 -25.13 -1.30
CA HIS A 82 -30.87 -25.43 -1.33
C HIS A 82 -31.05 -26.95 -1.19
N ILE A 83 -31.87 -27.38 -0.23
CA ILE A 83 -32.32 -28.77 -0.16
C ILE A 83 -33.61 -28.86 -0.96
N SER A 84 -33.58 -29.55 -2.10
CA SER A 84 -34.78 -29.93 -2.83
C SER A 84 -35.39 -31.17 -2.18
N ALA A 85 -36.70 -31.14 -1.93
CA ALA A 85 -37.49 -32.27 -1.44
C ALA A 85 -37.64 -33.37 -2.51
#